data_AF-M0PK47-F1
#
_entry.id   AF-M0PK47-F1
#
_cell.length_a   1.000
_cell.length_b   1.000
_cell.length_c   1.000
_cell.angle_alpha   90.00
_cell.angle_beta   90.00
_cell.angle_gamma   90.00
#
_symmetry.space_group_name_H-M   'P 1'
#
loop_
_entity.id
_entity.type
_entity.pdbx_description
1 polymer ?
#
loop_
_entity_poly.entity_id
_entity_poly.type
_entity_poly.pdbx_seq_one_letter_code
_entity_poly.pdbx_strand_id
1 'polypeptide(L)'
;MRVIRQSQGTEDSISLQQQREKTRALAENLDADLIDTVDLNNHSGFSLFRKDPGDERLDSHPEVQKMIEGLRAGQWDYLIAHDDTRIARDEFYSVIQYAALEGDCEFQFVSDVPNDRLTFRIQRIVETETKAKEIQKSKAAVEHRREQGYHHGSPPFGLKFDANGEYLVKDMDEWPTVERVFTLREEGLSYRDISDKVEIISKSGVGKIVRKNREMYLKRMDSDHSAVSTAE
;
A
#
# COMPACT_ATOMS: atom_id res chain seq x y z
N MET A 1 12.17 6.28 -26.46
CA MET A 1 11.05 6.54 -25.53
C MET A 1 11.32 5.97 -24.14
N ARG A 2 10.74 6.56 -23.11
CA ARG A 2 10.81 6.13 -21.71
C ARG A 2 9.42 5.90 -21.12
N VAL A 3 9.25 4.80 -20.38
CA VAL A 3 8.03 4.49 -19.63
C VAL A 3 8.27 4.62 -18.12
N ILE A 4 7.40 5.39 -17.45
CA ILE A 4 7.45 5.59 -16.00
C ILE A 4 6.10 5.19 -15.41
N ARG A 5 6.15 4.45 -14.30
CA ARG A 5 4.94 4.05 -13.56
C ARG A 5 5.21 3.95 -12.07
N GLN A 6 4.28 4.43 -11.25
CA GLN A 6 4.33 4.23 -9.81
C GLN A 6 3.86 2.81 -9.48
N SER A 7 4.58 2.10 -8.62
CA SER A 7 4.10 0.81 -8.11
C SER A 7 3.00 1.03 -7.08
N GLN A 8 1.96 0.20 -7.11
CA GLN A 8 0.98 0.11 -6.02
C GLN A 8 1.61 -0.62 -4.82
N GLY A 9 1.76 0.07 -3.68
CA GLY A 9 2.33 -0.45 -2.43
C GLY A 9 3.36 0.49 -1.81
N THR A 10 3.28 0.70 -0.49
CA THR A 10 3.89 1.84 0.22
C THR A 10 5.31 1.65 0.75
N GLU A 11 5.94 0.47 0.69
CA GLU A 11 7.21 0.28 1.42
C GLU A 11 8.47 0.01 0.57
N ASP A 12 8.37 -0.65 -0.60
CA ASP A 12 9.54 -0.97 -1.46
C ASP A 12 9.48 -0.36 -2.87
N SER A 13 8.65 0.67 -3.07
CA SER A 13 8.56 1.30 -4.40
C SER A 13 9.66 2.34 -4.61
N ILE A 14 10.48 2.14 -5.64
CA ILE A 14 11.43 3.17 -6.11
C ILE A 14 10.64 4.43 -6.46
N SER A 15 11.05 5.55 -5.88
CA SER A 15 10.37 6.83 -6.06
C SER A 15 10.34 7.22 -7.54
N LEU A 16 9.27 7.91 -7.96
CA LEU A 16 9.15 8.40 -9.34
C LEU A 16 10.36 9.25 -9.76
N GLN A 17 10.93 10.00 -8.81
CA GLN A 17 12.14 10.77 -9.03
C GLN A 17 13.34 9.87 -9.35
N GLN A 18 13.58 8.83 -8.54
CA GLN A 18 14.67 7.89 -8.80
C GLN A 18 14.48 7.15 -10.13
N GLN A 19 13.24 6.79 -10.50
CA GLN A 19 12.96 6.21 -11.81
C GLN A 19 13.33 7.19 -12.94
N ARG A 20 12.93 8.45 -12.83
CA ARG A 20 13.24 9.51 -13.83
C ARG A 20 14.73 9.73 -13.99
N GLU A 21 15.48 9.75 -12.90
CA GLU A 21 16.94 9.94 -12.90
C GLU A 21 17.65 8.75 -13.54
N LYS A 22 17.37 7.53 -13.08
CA LYS A 22 18.06 6.32 -13.58
C LYS A 22 17.77 6.03 -15.05
N THR A 23 16.52 6.18 -15.47
CA THR A 23 16.13 5.99 -16.88
C THR A 23 16.71 7.08 -17.79
N ARG A 24 16.89 8.31 -17.28
CA ARG A 24 17.61 9.36 -18.02
C ARG A 24 19.08 9.02 -18.19
N ALA A 25 19.76 8.60 -17.12
CA ALA A 25 21.15 8.17 -17.20
C ALA A 25 21.35 7.00 -18.18
N LEU A 26 20.39 6.05 -18.22
CA LEU A 26 20.42 4.97 -19.20
C LEU A 26 20.23 5.47 -20.63
N ALA A 27 19.33 6.43 -20.87
CA ALA A 27 19.16 7.04 -22.19
C ALA A 27 20.43 7.79 -22.65
N GLU A 28 21.09 8.50 -21.74
CA GLU A 28 22.36 9.18 -22.02
C GLU A 28 23.47 8.17 -22.37
N ASN A 29 23.54 7.03 -21.68
CA ASN A 29 24.50 5.96 -22.01
C ASN A 29 24.23 5.28 -23.36
N LEU A 30 23.01 5.39 -23.88
CA LEU A 30 22.61 4.85 -25.18
C LEU A 30 22.73 5.89 -26.31
N ASP A 31 23.31 7.06 -26.02
CA ASP A 31 23.43 8.19 -26.96
C ASP A 31 22.09 8.61 -27.57
N ALA A 32 21.00 8.56 -26.79
CA ALA A 32 19.67 8.87 -27.29
C ALA A 32 19.48 10.39 -27.53
N ASP A 33 19.14 10.76 -28.76
CA ASP A 33 18.94 12.17 -29.17
C ASP A 33 17.70 12.83 -28.52
N LEU A 34 16.64 12.06 -28.31
CA LEU A 34 15.36 12.54 -27.78
C LEU A 34 14.73 11.52 -26.82
N ILE A 35 14.13 12.03 -25.74
CA ILE A 35 13.44 11.21 -24.73
C ILE A 35 11.97 11.60 -24.65
N ASP A 36 11.14 10.93 -25.45
CA ASP A 36 9.68 10.91 -25.24
C ASP A 36 9.34 10.15 -23.96
N THR A 37 8.39 10.64 -23.18
CA THR A 37 8.03 10.05 -21.88
C THR A 37 6.55 9.69 -21.82
N VAL A 38 6.27 8.40 -21.57
CA VAL A 38 4.96 7.88 -21.20
C VAL A 38 4.93 7.74 -19.67
N ASP A 39 4.21 8.64 -19.00
CA ASP A 39 4.02 8.60 -17.54
C ASP A 39 2.62 8.09 -17.21
N LEU A 40 2.56 6.84 -16.74
CA LEU A 40 1.31 6.15 -16.39
C LEU A 40 0.85 6.46 -14.96
N ASN A 41 1.54 7.34 -14.21
CA ASN A 41 1.23 7.66 -12.82
C ASN A 41 0.97 6.39 -11.99
N ASN A 42 -0.13 6.35 -11.23
CA ASN A 42 -0.58 5.21 -10.44
C ASN A 42 -1.61 4.38 -11.23
N HIS A 43 -1.16 3.71 -12.29
CA HIS A 43 -2.00 2.77 -13.04
C HIS A 43 -1.71 1.31 -12.66
N SER A 44 -2.75 0.48 -12.67
CA SER A 44 -2.55 -0.97 -12.51
C SER A 44 -1.70 -1.51 -13.65
N GLY A 45 -0.78 -2.42 -13.34
CA GLY A 45 0.04 -3.11 -14.34
C GLY A 45 -0.64 -4.27 -15.04
N PHE A 46 -1.95 -4.46 -14.82
CA PHE A 46 -2.72 -5.59 -15.33
C PHE A 46 -3.70 -5.17 -16.43
N SER A 47 -3.91 -6.10 -17.35
CA SER A 47 -4.75 -5.99 -18.54
C SER A 47 -5.93 -6.96 -18.48
N LEU A 48 -6.65 -7.09 -19.60
CA LEU A 48 -7.67 -8.12 -19.81
C LEU A 48 -7.22 -9.56 -19.50
N PHE A 49 -5.92 -9.84 -19.47
CA PHE A 49 -5.38 -11.17 -19.17
C PHE A 49 -5.49 -11.55 -17.68
N ARG A 50 -5.87 -10.62 -16.79
CA ARG A 50 -5.83 -10.90 -15.35
C ARG A 50 -6.84 -10.19 -14.45
N LYS A 51 -7.61 -9.21 -14.95
CA LYS A 51 -8.46 -8.35 -14.10
C LYS A 51 -9.93 -8.75 -14.16
N ASP A 52 -10.63 -8.65 -13.03
CA ASP A 52 -12.09 -8.79 -12.94
C ASP A 52 -12.81 -7.70 -13.77
N PRO A 53 -13.97 -8.00 -14.38
CA PRO A 53 -14.72 -7.02 -15.17
C PRO A 53 -15.20 -5.84 -14.30
N GLY A 54 -14.77 -4.61 -14.63
CA GLY A 54 -15.22 -3.36 -13.99
C GLY A 54 -14.09 -2.41 -13.57
N ASP A 55 -12.85 -2.83 -13.74
CA ASP A 55 -11.70 -2.25 -13.06
C ASP A 55 -10.73 -1.63 -14.10
N GLU A 56 -10.10 -0.47 -13.84
CA GLU A 56 -9.28 0.24 -14.84
C GLU A 56 -8.13 -0.63 -15.39
N ARG A 57 -8.06 -0.81 -16.72
CA ARG A 57 -7.12 -1.74 -17.35
C ARG A 57 -5.95 -1.01 -18.02
N LEU A 58 -4.78 -1.64 -17.99
CA LEU A 58 -3.59 -1.13 -18.66
C LEU A 58 -3.77 -1.03 -20.18
N ASP A 59 -4.33 -2.07 -20.79
CA ASP A 59 -4.57 -2.16 -22.23
C ASP A 59 -5.64 -1.18 -22.72
N SER A 60 -6.48 -0.61 -21.85
CA SER A 60 -7.40 0.47 -22.24
C SER A 60 -6.82 1.88 -22.08
N HIS A 61 -5.62 2.02 -21.50
CA HIS A 61 -5.06 3.34 -21.20
C HIS A 61 -4.65 4.05 -22.50
N PRO A 62 -5.12 5.30 -22.78
CA PRO A 62 -4.86 5.97 -24.05
C PRO A 62 -3.37 6.13 -24.38
N GLU A 63 -2.54 6.48 -23.38
CA GLU A 63 -1.09 6.60 -23.59
C GLU A 63 -0.42 5.24 -23.90
N VAL A 64 -0.97 4.13 -23.40
CA VAL A 64 -0.48 2.79 -23.73
C VAL A 64 -0.87 2.41 -25.16
N GLN A 65 -2.06 2.79 -25.61
CA GLN A 65 -2.49 2.57 -26.99
C GLN A 65 -1.63 3.37 -27.98
N LYS A 66 -1.42 4.67 -27.71
CA LYS A 66 -0.49 5.51 -28.49
C LYS A 66 0.92 4.96 -28.51
N MET A 67 1.41 4.50 -27.35
CA MET A 67 2.71 3.86 -27.23
C MET A 67 2.81 2.64 -28.15
N ILE A 68 1.81 1.76 -28.16
CA ILE A 68 1.80 0.56 -29.03
C ILE A 68 1.80 0.95 -30.51
N GLU A 69 0.98 1.93 -30.89
CA GLU A 69 0.94 2.42 -32.27
C GLU A 69 2.27 3.02 -32.71
N GLY A 70 2.90 3.84 -31.86
CA GLY A 70 4.20 4.44 -32.14
C GLY A 70 5.33 3.42 -32.22
N LEU A 71 5.29 2.38 -31.37
CA LEU A 71 6.23 1.26 -31.42
C LEU A 71 6.13 0.53 -32.75
N ARG A 72 4.91 0.18 -33.20
CA ARG A 72 4.71 -0.48 -34.50
C ARG A 72 5.15 0.38 -35.68
N ALA A 73 4.98 1.69 -35.56
CA ALA A 73 5.38 2.64 -36.58
C ALA A 73 6.90 2.90 -36.62
N GLY A 74 7.68 2.29 -35.71
CA GLY A 74 9.13 2.51 -35.63
C GLY A 74 9.50 3.94 -35.22
N GLN A 75 8.69 4.57 -34.36
CA GLN A 75 8.94 5.95 -33.91
C GLN A 75 10.13 6.06 -32.95
N TRP A 76 10.60 4.94 -32.38
CA TRP A 76 11.62 4.93 -31.36
C TRP A 76 12.55 3.73 -31.52
N ASP A 77 13.85 3.96 -31.40
CA ASP A 77 14.86 2.89 -31.42
C ASP A 77 14.93 2.14 -30.07
N TYR A 78 14.65 2.85 -28.97
CA TYR A 78 14.72 2.30 -27.62
C TYR A 78 13.44 2.53 -26.81
N LEU A 79 12.98 1.49 -26.11
CA LEU A 79 12.00 1.56 -25.03
C LEU A 79 12.73 1.37 -23.70
N ILE A 80 12.82 2.46 -22.95
CA ILE A 80 13.53 2.51 -21.67
C ILE A 80 12.55 2.46 -20.50
N ALA A 81 12.77 1.56 -19.55
CA ALA A 81 11.99 1.49 -18.32
C ALA A 81 12.87 1.15 -17.12
N HIS A 82 12.38 1.38 -15.90
CA HIS A 82 13.12 0.95 -14.71
C HIS A 82 13.23 -0.57 -14.67
N ASP A 83 12.08 -1.25 -14.84
CA ASP A 83 11.93 -2.69 -14.88
C ASP A 83 10.73 -3.03 -15.79
N ASP A 84 10.60 -4.30 -16.14
CA ASP A 84 9.49 -4.84 -16.92
C ASP A 84 8.11 -4.60 -16.27
N THR A 85 8.05 -4.56 -14.94
CA THR A 85 6.83 -4.22 -14.20
C THR A 85 6.38 -2.77 -14.33
N ARG A 86 7.13 -1.89 -15.02
CA ARG A 86 6.64 -0.56 -15.43
C ARG A 86 5.88 -0.60 -16.74
N ILE A 87 6.11 -1.64 -17.53
CA ILE A 87 5.47 -1.89 -18.82
C ILE A 87 4.19 -2.68 -18.57
N ALA A 88 4.29 -3.95 -18.18
CA ALA A 88 3.15 -4.82 -17.89
C ALA A 88 3.53 -5.92 -16.88
N ARG A 89 2.57 -6.40 -16.09
CA ARG A 89 2.76 -7.44 -15.07
C ARG A 89 2.17 -8.80 -15.46
N ASP A 90 1.60 -8.89 -16.65
CA ASP A 90 0.93 -10.07 -17.19
C ASP A 90 1.30 -10.30 -18.66
N GLU A 91 0.54 -11.16 -19.34
CA GLU A 91 0.81 -11.55 -20.73
C GLU A 91 0.71 -10.39 -21.73
N PHE A 92 0.15 -9.24 -21.33
CA PHE A 92 0.17 -8.03 -22.14
C PHE A 92 1.58 -7.52 -22.42
N TYR A 93 2.57 -7.88 -21.59
CA TYR A 93 3.98 -7.60 -21.86
C TYR A 93 4.39 -8.12 -23.25
N SER A 94 3.99 -9.34 -23.61
CA SER A 94 4.30 -9.90 -24.92
C SER A 94 3.67 -9.12 -26.07
N VAL A 95 2.49 -8.52 -25.88
CA VAL A 95 1.86 -7.67 -26.91
C VAL A 95 2.73 -6.44 -27.20
N ILE A 96 3.27 -5.82 -26.16
CA ILE A 96 4.16 -4.65 -26.29
C ILE A 96 5.50 -5.07 -26.91
N GLN A 97 6.05 -6.24 -26.55
CA GLN A 97 7.26 -6.78 -27.18
C GLN A 97 7.07 -7.02 -28.68
N TYR A 98 5.93 -7.60 -29.09
CA TYR A 98 5.65 -7.80 -30.52
C TYR A 98 5.52 -6.47 -31.27
N ALA A 99 4.88 -5.46 -30.67
CA ALA A 99 4.77 -4.14 -31.27
C ALA A 99 6.13 -3.45 -31.45
N ALA A 100 7.02 -3.57 -30.46
CA ALA A 100 8.38 -3.05 -30.55
C ALA A 100 9.21 -3.78 -31.60
N LEU A 101 9.12 -5.11 -31.67
CA LEU A 101 9.80 -5.91 -32.69
C LEU A 101 9.35 -5.53 -34.11
N GLU A 102 8.07 -5.21 -34.29
CA GLU A 102 7.52 -4.76 -35.58
C GLU A 102 8.15 -3.45 -36.08
N GLY A 103 8.44 -2.53 -35.17
CA GLY A 103 9.10 -1.26 -35.49
C GLY A 103 10.58 -1.19 -35.14
N ASP A 104 11.26 -2.33 -34.99
CA ASP A 104 12.70 -2.42 -34.71
C ASP A 104 13.16 -1.66 -33.45
N CYS A 105 12.35 -1.70 -32.40
CA CYS A 105 12.60 -1.03 -31.13
C CYS A 105 13.16 -2.01 -30.07
N GLU A 106 14.29 -1.67 -29.46
CA GLU A 106 14.95 -2.46 -28.43
C GLU A 106 14.50 -2.08 -27.00
N PHE A 107 14.36 -3.06 -26.11
CA PHE A 107 14.05 -2.81 -24.70
C PHE A 107 15.33 -2.63 -23.90
N GLN A 108 15.36 -1.59 -23.07
CA GLN A 108 16.48 -1.29 -22.18
C GLN A 108 15.96 -1.04 -20.77
N PHE A 109 16.44 -1.84 -19.81
CA PHE A 109 16.01 -1.78 -18.41
C PHE A 109 17.13 -1.30 -17.51
N VAL A 110 16.76 -0.54 -16.47
CA VAL A 110 17.70 -0.12 -15.42
C VAL A 110 18.03 -1.29 -14.49
N SER A 111 17.05 -2.12 -14.17
CA SER A 111 17.25 -3.36 -13.43
C SER A 111 17.46 -4.54 -14.37
N ASP A 112 18.12 -5.58 -13.86
CA ASP A 112 18.24 -6.83 -14.58
C ASP A 112 16.86 -7.51 -14.73
N VAL A 113 16.47 -7.81 -15.97
CA VAL A 113 15.18 -8.43 -16.33
C VAL A 113 15.46 -9.70 -17.11
N PRO A 114 14.73 -10.80 -16.87
CA PRO A 114 14.89 -12.01 -17.68
C PRO A 114 14.63 -11.73 -19.17
N ASN A 115 15.63 -12.02 -19.99
CA ASN A 115 15.55 -11.81 -21.44
C ASN A 115 14.71 -12.88 -22.17
N ASP A 116 14.43 -14.03 -21.53
CA ASP A 116 13.63 -15.09 -22.13
C ASP A 116 12.20 -15.15 -21.55
N ARG A 117 11.23 -15.39 -22.45
CA ARG A 117 9.79 -15.39 -22.15
C ARG A 117 9.40 -16.47 -21.14
N LEU A 118 10.11 -17.60 -21.08
CA LEU A 118 9.78 -18.69 -20.17
C LEU A 118 10.15 -18.32 -18.73
N THR A 119 11.37 -17.82 -18.53
CA THR A 119 11.84 -17.34 -17.21
C THR A 119 10.98 -16.19 -16.72
N PHE A 120 10.62 -15.23 -17.59
CA PHE A 120 9.68 -14.15 -17.23
C PHE A 120 8.34 -14.71 -16.71
N ARG A 121 7.72 -15.66 -17.42
CA ARG A 121 6.44 -16.25 -17.00
C ARG A 121 6.56 -17.03 -15.69
N ILE A 122 7.62 -17.84 -15.54
CA ILE A 122 7.86 -18.62 -14.32
C ILE A 122 8.04 -17.69 -13.12
N GLN A 123 8.88 -16.65 -13.26
CA GLN A 123 9.12 -15.68 -12.19
C GLN A 123 7.80 -15.00 -11.76
N ARG A 124 6.96 -14.57 -12.72
CA ARG A 124 5.68 -13.93 -12.40
C ARG A 124 4.68 -14.87 -11.72
N ILE A 125 4.63 -16.13 -12.13
CA ILE A 125 3.81 -17.14 -11.47
C ILE A 125 4.30 -17.32 -10.03
N VAL A 126 5.61 -17.50 -9.82
CA VAL A 126 6.20 -17.68 -8.48
C VAL A 126 5.97 -16.47 -7.57
N GLU A 127 6.18 -15.24 -8.07
CA GLU A 127 5.92 -14.01 -7.33
C GLU A 127 4.45 -13.88 -6.94
N THR A 128 3.55 -14.27 -7.85
CA THR A 128 2.10 -14.26 -7.60
C THR A 128 1.72 -15.26 -6.52
N GLU A 129 2.17 -16.50 -6.67
CA GLU A 129 1.90 -17.57 -5.72
C GLU A 129 2.45 -17.23 -4.33
N THR A 130 3.65 -16.62 -4.26
CA THR A 130 4.24 -16.14 -3.00
C THR A 130 3.35 -15.09 -2.35
N LYS A 131 2.94 -14.05 -3.10
CA LYS A 131 2.02 -13.02 -2.58
C LYS A 131 0.65 -13.58 -2.17
N ALA A 132 0.11 -14.51 -2.96
CA ALA A 132 -1.17 -15.16 -2.64
C ALA A 132 -1.07 -15.95 -1.33
N LYS A 133 0.04 -16.68 -1.11
CA LYS A 133 0.31 -17.41 0.14
C LYS A 133 0.49 -16.47 1.32
N GLU A 134 1.16 -15.33 1.15
CA GLU A 134 1.30 -14.31 2.20
C GLU A 134 -0.05 -13.71 2.59
N ILE A 135 -0.89 -13.39 1.60
CA ILE A 135 -2.27 -12.90 1.82
C ILE A 135 -3.09 -13.97 2.54
N GLN A 136 -3.02 -15.24 2.11
CA GLN A 136 -3.74 -16.34 2.75
C GLN A 136 -3.29 -16.54 4.21
N LYS A 137 -1.97 -16.57 4.47
CA LYS A 137 -1.44 -16.65 5.84
C LYS A 137 -1.90 -15.48 6.70
N SER A 138 -1.88 -14.28 6.15
CA SER A 138 -2.35 -13.08 6.85
C SER A 138 -3.83 -13.20 7.18
N LYS A 139 -4.68 -13.59 6.22
CA LYS A 139 -6.12 -13.83 6.44
C LYS A 139 -6.36 -14.91 7.50
N ALA A 140 -5.67 -16.05 7.40
CA ALA A 140 -5.78 -17.14 8.37
C ALA A 140 -5.36 -16.70 9.79
N ALA A 141 -4.31 -15.88 9.92
CA ALA A 141 -3.91 -15.33 11.21
C ALA A 141 -4.96 -14.36 11.79
N VAL A 142 -5.62 -13.57 10.95
CA VAL A 142 -6.73 -12.69 11.37
C VAL A 142 -7.96 -13.52 11.77
N GLU A 143 -8.31 -14.53 10.98
CA GLU A 143 -9.44 -15.44 11.29
C GLU A 143 -9.19 -16.20 12.58
N HIS A 144 -8.00 -16.78 12.76
CA HIS A 144 -7.63 -17.48 13.99
C HIS A 144 -7.72 -16.57 15.22
N ARG A 145 -7.22 -15.33 15.13
CA ARG A 145 -7.38 -14.34 16.22
C ARG A 145 -8.85 -14.03 16.51
N ARG A 146 -9.67 -13.91 15.47
CA ARG A 146 -11.10 -13.64 15.61
C ARG A 146 -11.85 -14.80 16.25
N GLU A 147 -11.54 -16.04 15.86
CA GLU A 147 -12.13 -17.26 16.42
C GLU A 147 -11.81 -17.43 17.90
N GLN A 148 -10.58 -17.13 18.31
CA GLN A 148 -10.15 -17.20 19.71
C GLN A 148 -10.58 -15.98 20.55
N GLY A 149 -11.25 -14.99 19.92
CA GLY A 149 -11.66 -13.75 20.60
C GLY A 149 -10.50 -12.82 20.96
N TYR A 150 -9.33 -13.01 20.38
CA TYR A 150 -8.16 -12.16 20.57
C TYR A 150 -8.36 -10.79 19.94
N HIS A 151 -7.64 -9.79 20.46
CA HIS A 151 -7.70 -8.46 19.87
C HIS A 151 -6.96 -8.43 18.52
N HIS A 152 -7.55 -7.72 17.55
CA HIS A 152 -6.98 -7.52 16.23
C HIS A 152 -6.79 -6.03 15.93
N GLY A 153 -5.62 -5.69 15.40
CA GLY A 153 -5.22 -4.31 15.06
C GLY A 153 -4.25 -3.69 16.07
N SER A 154 -3.94 -2.43 15.86
CA SER A 154 -3.09 -1.65 16.78
C SER A 154 -3.83 -1.45 18.10
N PRO A 155 -3.15 -1.63 19.26
CA PRO A 155 -3.77 -1.39 20.55
C PRO A 155 -4.20 0.08 20.67
N PRO A 156 -5.40 0.37 21.20
CA PRO A 156 -5.80 1.74 21.52
C PRO A 156 -4.91 2.37 22.60
N PHE A 157 -4.81 3.71 22.61
CA PHE A 157 -4.06 4.47 23.63
C PHE A 157 -4.45 4.06 25.06
N GLY A 158 -3.48 3.95 25.97
CA GLY A 158 -3.71 3.45 27.33
C GLY A 158 -3.79 1.93 27.44
N LEU A 159 -3.76 1.19 26.33
CA LEU A 159 -3.77 -0.26 26.31
C LEU A 159 -2.54 -0.78 25.57
N LYS A 160 -2.10 -1.97 25.97
CA LYS A 160 -1.08 -2.73 25.26
C LYS A 160 -1.47 -4.19 25.20
N PHE A 161 -0.81 -4.93 24.32
CA PHE A 161 -0.94 -6.37 24.34
C PHE A 161 -0.31 -6.94 25.62
N ASP A 162 -0.88 -8.05 26.10
CA ASP A 162 -0.25 -8.89 27.12
C ASP A 162 1.05 -9.54 26.61
N ALA A 163 1.72 -10.31 27.47
CA ALA A 163 2.99 -10.96 27.14
C ALA A 163 2.88 -11.94 25.95
N ASN A 164 1.67 -12.45 25.67
CA ASN A 164 1.43 -13.42 24.60
C ASN A 164 0.99 -12.75 23.29
N GLY A 165 0.67 -11.45 23.29
CA GLY A 165 0.14 -10.77 22.11
C GLY A 165 -1.32 -11.09 21.80
N GLU A 166 -2.08 -11.58 22.79
CA GLU A 166 -3.42 -12.15 22.62
C GLU A 166 -4.51 -11.17 23.05
N TYR A 167 -4.37 -10.63 24.26
CA TYR A 167 -5.36 -9.74 24.87
C TYR A 167 -4.81 -8.34 25.15
N LEU A 168 -5.73 -7.37 25.24
CA LEU A 168 -5.41 -6.01 25.66
C LEU A 168 -5.48 -5.86 27.18
N VAL A 169 -4.37 -5.41 27.76
CA VAL A 169 -4.19 -5.06 29.17
C VAL A 169 -3.90 -3.56 29.33
N LYS A 170 -4.07 -3.05 30.55
CA LYS A 170 -3.76 -1.64 30.89
C LYS A 170 -2.28 -1.37 30.62
N ASP A 171 -1.98 -0.26 29.93
CA ASP A 171 -0.63 0.24 29.88
C ASP A 171 -0.41 1.21 31.06
N MET A 172 0.36 0.79 32.06
CA MET A 172 0.47 1.53 33.33
C MET A 172 1.04 2.94 33.18
N ASP A 173 1.75 3.24 32.10
CA ASP A 173 2.29 4.57 31.83
C ASP A 173 1.22 5.51 31.23
N GLU A 174 0.35 4.99 30.35
CA GLU A 174 -0.67 5.78 29.65
C GLU A 174 -2.06 5.71 30.30
N TRP A 175 -2.36 4.63 31.03
CA TRP A 175 -3.65 4.35 31.66
C TRP A 175 -4.15 5.46 32.59
N PRO A 176 -3.31 6.09 33.44
CA PRO A 176 -3.74 7.22 34.27
C PRO A 176 -4.31 8.39 33.44
N THR A 177 -3.85 8.56 32.20
CA THR A 177 -4.39 9.57 31.29
C THR A 177 -5.80 9.21 30.84
N VAL A 178 -6.06 7.93 30.57
CA VAL A 178 -7.41 7.43 30.22
C VAL A 178 -8.38 7.64 31.37
N GLU A 179 -7.97 7.34 32.61
CA GLU A 179 -8.78 7.58 33.80
C GLU A 179 -9.14 9.06 33.93
N ARG A 180 -8.12 9.93 33.84
CA ARG A 180 -8.30 11.38 33.88
C ARG A 180 -9.24 11.90 32.79
N VAL A 181 -9.19 11.33 31.59
CA VAL A 181 -10.12 11.67 30.49
C VAL A 181 -11.57 11.42 30.87
N PHE A 182 -11.86 10.26 31.49
CA PHE A 182 -13.20 9.94 31.94
C PHE A 182 -13.63 10.80 33.13
N THR A 183 -12.74 11.06 34.10
CA THR A 183 -13.04 11.98 35.22
C THR A 183 -13.44 13.37 34.70
N LEU A 184 -12.62 13.97 33.83
CA LEU A 184 -12.92 15.28 33.24
C LEU A 184 -14.19 15.26 32.39
N ARG A 185 -14.53 14.11 31.80
CA ARG A 185 -15.76 13.98 31.04
C ARG A 185 -16.99 13.99 31.95
N GLU A 186 -16.96 13.30 33.08
CA GLU A 186 -18.04 13.31 34.07
C GLU A 186 -18.20 14.69 34.73
N GLU A 187 -17.11 15.46 34.86
CA GLU A 187 -17.14 16.88 35.25
C GLU A 187 -17.79 17.80 34.18
N GLY A 188 -18.19 17.25 33.04
CA GLY A 188 -18.92 17.97 31.99
C GLY A 188 -18.04 18.68 30.96
N LEU A 189 -16.72 18.47 30.97
CA LEU A 189 -15.83 19.15 30.02
C LEU A 189 -16.04 18.66 28.58
N SER A 190 -15.78 19.56 27.63
CA SER A 190 -15.80 19.24 26.20
C SER A 190 -14.56 18.43 25.80
N TYR A 191 -14.62 17.69 24.68
CA TYR A 191 -13.46 16.93 24.20
C TYR A 191 -12.25 17.80 23.88
N ARG A 192 -12.46 19.08 23.56
CA ARG A 192 -11.38 20.04 23.32
C ARG A 192 -10.71 20.39 24.64
N ASP A 193 -11.49 20.79 25.65
CA ASP A 193 -10.95 21.17 26.96
C ASP A 193 -10.25 19.99 27.65
N ILE A 194 -10.77 18.77 27.46
CA ILE A 194 -10.12 17.55 27.96
C ILE A 194 -8.76 17.37 27.29
N SER A 195 -8.70 17.47 25.95
CA SER A 195 -7.45 17.36 25.18
C SER A 195 -6.43 18.40 25.63
N ASP A 196 -6.86 19.65 25.81
CA ASP A 196 -6.00 20.74 26.27
C ASP A 196 -5.49 20.52 27.70
N LYS A 197 -6.27 19.86 28.58
CA LYS A 197 -5.87 19.57 29.96
C LYS A 197 -4.94 18.37 30.14
N VAL A 198 -5.04 17.39 29.25
CA VAL A 198 -4.20 16.17 29.32
C VAL A 198 -2.98 16.26 28.42
N GLU A 199 -2.97 17.19 27.45
CA GLU A 199 -1.87 17.59 26.55
C GLU A 199 -1.26 16.50 25.64
N ILE A 200 -1.43 15.23 25.99
CA ILE A 200 -0.81 14.07 25.33
C ILE A 200 -1.70 13.51 24.23
N ILE A 201 -3.02 13.67 24.34
CA ILE A 201 -3.99 13.16 23.36
C ILE A 201 -4.75 14.29 22.69
N SER A 202 -4.91 14.17 21.37
CA SER A 202 -5.72 15.10 20.59
C SER A 202 -7.21 14.98 20.94
N LYS A 203 -8.00 16.02 20.62
CA LYS A 203 -9.47 16.01 20.68
C LYS A 203 -10.09 14.76 20.02
N SER A 204 -9.53 14.33 18.89
CA SER A 204 -9.98 13.11 18.19
C SER A 204 -9.66 11.85 18.99
N GLY A 205 -8.48 11.79 19.62
CA GLY A 205 -8.09 10.73 20.55
C GLY A 205 -9.05 10.62 21.74
N VAL A 206 -9.36 11.76 22.38
CA VAL A 206 -10.38 11.83 23.45
C VAL A 206 -11.72 11.26 22.97
N GLY A 207 -12.17 11.66 21.77
CA GLY A 207 -13.41 11.16 21.18
C GLY A 207 -13.40 9.64 20.94
N LYS A 208 -12.27 9.05 20.54
CA LYS A 208 -12.13 7.60 20.40
C LYS A 208 -12.26 6.89 21.75
N ILE A 209 -11.64 7.42 22.81
CA ILE A 209 -11.69 6.86 24.17
C ILE A 209 -13.13 6.90 24.72
N VAL A 210 -13.74 8.08 24.72
CA VAL A 210 -15.02 8.33 25.40
C VAL A 210 -16.23 7.81 24.61
N ARG A 211 -16.14 7.70 23.28
CA ARG A 211 -17.28 7.27 22.45
C ARG A 211 -17.06 5.92 21.79
N LYS A 212 -15.99 5.79 20.99
CA LYS A 212 -15.80 4.60 20.13
C LYS A 212 -15.45 3.35 20.93
N ASN A 213 -14.58 3.51 21.93
CA ASN A 213 -14.02 2.41 22.70
C ASN A 213 -14.52 2.42 24.16
N ARG A 214 -15.60 3.16 24.46
CA ARG A 214 -16.04 3.44 25.84
C ARG A 214 -16.16 2.19 26.68
N GLU A 215 -16.94 1.22 26.22
CA GLU A 215 -17.18 -0.04 26.95
C GLU A 215 -15.89 -0.82 27.20
N MET A 216 -14.95 -0.79 26.24
CA MET A 216 -13.67 -1.48 26.37
C MET A 216 -12.85 -0.94 27.53
N TYR A 217 -12.84 0.39 27.71
CA TYR A 217 -12.18 1.05 28.82
C TYR A 217 -12.94 0.87 30.13
N LEU A 218 -14.26 1.08 30.16
CA LEU A 218 -15.07 0.95 31.37
C LEU A 218 -14.96 -0.45 32.00
N LYS A 219 -14.97 -1.52 31.19
CA LYS A 219 -14.78 -2.91 31.68
C LYS A 219 -13.44 -3.15 32.38
N ARG A 220 -12.48 -2.27 32.17
CA ARG A 220 -11.13 -2.32 32.77
C ARG A 220 -10.95 -1.23 33.83
N MET A 221 -11.88 -0.31 33.99
CA MET A 221 -11.81 0.67 35.07
C MET A 221 -12.16 0.01 36.40
N ASP A 222 -11.64 0.60 37.47
CA ASP A 222 -11.96 0.15 38.81
C ASP A 222 -13.43 0.49 39.12
N SER A 223 -14.11 -0.39 39.86
CA SER A 223 -15.57 -0.32 40.05
C SER A 223 -16.06 0.94 40.77
N ASP A 224 -15.19 1.58 41.53
CA ASP A 224 -15.40 2.83 42.25
C ASP A 224 -15.09 4.09 41.42
N HIS A 225 -14.57 3.92 40.20
CA HIS A 225 -14.31 5.04 39.31
C HIS A 225 -15.65 5.69 38.88
N SER A 226 -15.73 7.02 38.99
CA SER A 226 -16.97 7.78 38.74
C SER A 226 -17.69 7.39 37.46
N ALA A 227 -16.96 7.30 36.34
CA ALA A 227 -17.51 6.93 35.03
C ALA A 227 -18.09 5.50 34.92
N VAL A 228 -17.79 4.60 35.86
CA VAL A 228 -18.39 3.26 35.98
C VAL A 228 -19.64 3.33 36.85
N SER A 229 -19.58 4.05 37.98
CA SER A 229 -20.70 4.21 38.90
C SER A 229 -21.89 4.99 38.32
N THR A 230 -21.68 5.85 37.31
CA THR A 230 -22.78 6.54 36.59
C THR A 230 -23.42 5.70 35.47
N ALA A 231 -22.89 4.51 35.15
CA ALA A 231 -23.31 3.70 34.00
C ALA A 231 -24.31 2.57 34.35
N GLU A 232 -24.56 2.31 35.64
CA GLU A 232 -25.67 1.49 36.16
C GLU A 232 -26.91 2.34 36.44
#